data_AF-A0AB35VZI8-F1
#
_entry.id   AF-A0AB35VZI8-F1
#
_cell.length_a   1.000
_cell.length_b   1.000
_cell.length_c   1.000
_cell.angle_alpha   90.00
_cell.angle_beta   90.00
_cell.angle_gamma   90.00
#
_symmetry.space_group_name_H-M   'P 1'
#
loop_
_entity.id
_entity.type
_entity.pdbx_description
1 polymer ?
#
loop_
_entity_poly.entity_id
_entity_poly.type
_entity_poly.pdbx_seq_one_letter_code
_entity_poly.pdbx_strand_id
1 'polypeptide(L)'
;MLTAVLFGNSTFAQPPALNQVYSLDLKTAHLLADSAKEACKKLNQNIAVVVVDRGGNLLTAERHELVGPHNLMAAEKKAYTALSTKTSTLVLSQNSNQNPDAKNLTTVANLLLLGGGVPVRFENQVIGAIGVAGAGGAQNDNQCASKAIETVFNS
;
A
#
# COMPACT_ATOMS: atom_id res chain seq x y z
N MET A 1 7.29 -34.28 65.20
CA MET A 1 7.20 -34.51 63.74
C MET A 1 7.00 -33.17 63.09
N LEU A 2 7.95 -32.72 62.27
CA LEU A 2 7.90 -31.44 61.56
C LEU A 2 7.39 -31.71 60.15
N THR A 3 6.19 -31.25 59.81
CA THR A 3 5.58 -31.47 58.49
C THR A 3 6.05 -30.37 57.55
N ALA A 4 6.95 -30.69 56.63
CA ALA A 4 7.38 -29.78 55.58
C ALA A 4 6.36 -29.80 54.44
N VAL A 5 5.71 -28.66 54.17
CA VAL A 5 4.81 -28.47 53.03
C VAL A 5 5.63 -28.00 51.83
N LEU A 6 5.73 -28.85 50.80
CA LEU A 6 6.35 -28.53 49.52
C LEU A 6 5.34 -27.78 48.65
N PHE A 7 5.53 -26.48 48.45
CA PHE A 7 4.82 -25.72 47.43
C PHE A 7 5.46 -25.98 46.07
N GLY A 8 4.78 -26.78 45.24
CA GLY A 8 5.19 -27.02 43.85
C GLY A 8 4.94 -25.76 43.01
N ASN A 9 6.02 -25.11 42.57
CA ASN A 9 5.92 -24.02 41.60
C ASN A 9 5.51 -24.61 40.24
N SER A 10 4.25 -24.41 39.87
CA SER A 10 3.78 -24.70 38.51
C SER A 10 4.23 -23.55 37.61
N THR A 11 5.32 -23.75 36.87
CA THR A 11 5.74 -22.84 35.79
C THR A 11 4.73 -22.94 34.65
N PHE A 12 3.76 -22.02 34.60
CA PHE A 12 2.94 -21.83 33.41
C PHE A 12 3.80 -21.18 32.32
N ALA A 13 3.87 -21.79 31.14
CA ALA A 13 4.52 -21.18 29.99
C ALA A 13 3.78 -19.89 29.61
N GLN A 14 4.49 -18.75 29.60
CA GLN A 14 3.91 -17.52 29.08
C GLN A 14 3.67 -17.68 27.57
N PRO A 15 2.52 -17.24 27.04
CA PRO A 15 2.28 -17.28 25.62
C PRO A 15 3.30 -16.39 24.89
N PRO A 16 3.64 -16.71 23.63
CA PRO A 16 4.55 -15.89 22.85
C PRO A 16 3.98 -14.48 22.68
N ALA A 17 4.85 -13.48 22.79
CA ALA A 17 4.47 -12.09 22.52
C ALA A 17 4.19 -11.91 21.03
N LEU A 18 3.01 -11.38 20.68
CA LEU A 18 2.60 -11.10 19.31
C LEU A 18 2.59 -9.60 19.05
N ASN A 19 3.12 -9.20 17.88
CA ASN A 19 3.09 -7.81 17.45
C ASN A 19 1.65 -7.39 17.09
N GLN A 20 1.20 -6.28 17.66
CA GLN A 20 -0.01 -5.59 17.20
C GLN A 20 0.35 -4.64 16.05
N VAL A 21 -0.44 -4.64 14.99
CA VAL A 21 -0.19 -3.83 13.79
C VAL A 21 -1.47 -3.19 13.30
N TYR A 22 -1.36 -1.96 12.78
CA TYR A 22 -2.46 -1.33 12.05
C TYR A 22 -2.53 -1.87 10.61
N SER A 23 -3.74 -2.00 10.09
CA SER A 23 -3.99 -2.34 8.70
C SER A 23 -5.19 -1.55 8.19
N LEU A 24 -5.16 -1.18 6.91
CA LEU A 24 -6.35 -0.62 6.25
C LEU A 24 -7.51 -1.62 6.33
N ASP A 25 -8.70 -1.10 6.60
CA ASP A 25 -9.96 -1.81 6.44
C ASP A 25 -10.60 -1.49 5.08
N LEU A 26 -11.62 -2.25 4.72
CA LEU A 26 -12.33 -2.08 3.45
C LEU A 26 -13.00 -0.69 3.36
N LYS A 27 -13.51 -0.17 4.48
CA LYS A 27 -14.18 1.14 4.51
C LYS A 27 -13.22 2.26 4.12
N THR A 28 -12.03 2.29 4.73
CA THR A 28 -11.00 3.29 4.43
C THR A 28 -10.44 3.09 3.03
N ALA A 29 -10.34 1.84 2.56
CA ALA A 29 -9.93 1.55 1.18
C ALA A 29 -10.89 2.15 0.14
N HIS A 30 -12.21 2.08 0.34
CA HIS A 30 -13.17 2.75 -0.54
C HIS A 30 -13.04 4.27 -0.49
N LEU A 31 -12.85 4.87 0.69
CA LEU A 31 -12.62 6.32 0.81
C LEU A 31 -11.38 6.77 0.03
N LEU A 32 -10.30 5.99 0.09
CA LEU A 32 -9.08 6.24 -0.69
C LEU A 32 -9.33 6.12 -2.20
N ALA A 33 -10.04 5.07 -2.64
CA ALA A 33 -10.37 4.87 -4.04
C ALA A 33 -11.26 6.00 -4.61
N ASP A 34 -12.29 6.40 -3.86
CA ASP A 34 -13.18 7.52 -4.21
C ASP A 34 -12.41 8.84 -4.28
N SER A 35 -11.60 9.13 -3.26
CA SER A 35 -10.78 10.35 -3.23
C SER A 35 -9.76 10.40 -4.38
N ALA A 36 -9.19 9.27 -4.79
CA ALA A 36 -8.29 9.20 -5.94
C ALA A 36 -9.01 9.47 -7.27
N LYS A 37 -10.20 8.90 -7.46
CA LYS A 37 -11.04 9.17 -8.63
C LYS A 37 -11.42 10.66 -8.68
N GLU A 38 -11.78 11.27 -7.56
CA GLU A 38 -12.07 12.70 -7.49
C GLU A 38 -10.86 13.58 -7.77
N ALA A 39 -9.69 13.23 -7.23
CA ALA A 39 -8.44 13.95 -7.50
C ALA A 39 -8.09 13.92 -9.00
N CYS A 40 -8.24 12.77 -9.65
CA CYS A 40 -7.95 12.61 -11.08
C CYS A 40 -9.02 13.21 -11.99
N LYS A 41 -10.29 13.27 -11.55
CA LYS A 41 -11.33 14.02 -12.26
C LYS A 41 -11.00 15.50 -12.41
N LYS A 42 -10.32 16.12 -11.43
CA LYS A 42 -9.83 17.51 -11.53
C LYS A 42 -8.78 17.70 -12.63
N LEU A 43 -8.17 16.61 -13.10
CA LEU A 43 -7.25 16.58 -14.24
C LEU A 43 -7.93 16.17 -15.55
N ASN A 44 -9.27 16.04 -15.56
CA ASN A 44 -10.06 15.47 -16.66
C ASN A 44 -9.64 14.04 -17.04
N GLN A 45 -9.23 13.24 -16.04
CA GLN A 45 -8.77 11.87 -16.25
C GLN A 45 -9.68 10.86 -15.52
N ASN A 46 -9.96 9.76 -16.22
CA ASN A 46 -10.52 8.55 -15.63
C ASN A 46 -9.38 7.58 -15.27
N ILE A 47 -9.55 6.79 -14.22
CA ILE A 47 -8.47 5.92 -13.71
C ILE A 47 -8.93 4.49 -13.42
N ALA A 48 -7.95 3.60 -13.31
CA ALA A 48 -8.01 2.42 -12.47
C ALA A 48 -7.33 2.71 -11.14
N VAL A 49 -7.92 2.23 -10.05
CA VAL A 49 -7.40 2.37 -8.68
C VAL A 49 -7.49 1.03 -7.95
N VAL A 50 -6.44 0.70 -7.22
CA VAL A 50 -6.34 -0.50 -6.39
C VAL A 50 -5.82 -0.12 -5.02
N VAL A 51 -6.41 -0.64 -3.96
CA VAL A 51 -5.93 -0.48 -2.59
C VAL A 51 -5.69 -1.85 -1.97
N VAL A 52 -4.55 -2.00 -1.30
CA VAL A 52 -4.16 -3.21 -0.58
C VAL A 52 -3.97 -2.94 0.90
N ASP A 53 -4.25 -3.95 1.72
CA ASP A 53 -4.02 -3.92 3.17
C ASP A 53 -2.51 -4.02 3.52
N ARG A 54 -2.19 -4.06 4.82
CA ARG A 54 -0.80 -4.18 5.28
C ARG A 54 -0.11 -5.48 4.82
N GLY A 55 -0.85 -6.56 4.67
CA GLY A 55 -0.36 -7.86 4.20
C GLY A 55 -0.18 -7.94 2.68
N GLY A 56 -0.68 -6.94 1.95
CA GLY A 56 -0.70 -6.94 0.48
C GLY A 56 -1.92 -7.61 -0.10
N ASN A 57 -2.94 -7.89 0.71
CA ASN A 57 -4.21 -8.44 0.23
C ASN A 57 -5.03 -7.32 -0.42
N LEU A 58 -5.69 -7.67 -1.52
CA LEU A 58 -6.59 -6.75 -2.23
C LEU A 58 -7.78 -6.38 -1.33
N LEU A 59 -8.02 -5.08 -1.15
CA LEU A 59 -9.21 -4.56 -0.49
C LEU A 59 -10.24 -4.04 -1.51
N THR A 60 -9.81 -3.21 -2.46
CA THR A 60 -10.67 -2.75 -3.56
C THR A 60 -9.87 -2.62 -4.86
N ALA A 61 -10.55 -2.89 -5.98
CA ALA A 61 -10.04 -2.79 -7.34
C ALA A 61 -11.15 -2.23 -8.23
N GLU A 62 -10.95 -1.02 -8.75
CA GLU A 62 -11.95 -0.29 -9.52
C GLU A 62 -11.33 0.25 -10.80
N ARG A 63 -12.04 0.14 -11.93
CA ARG A 63 -11.61 0.69 -13.21
C ARG A 63 -12.80 1.29 -13.93
N HIS A 64 -12.69 2.57 -14.28
CA HIS A 64 -13.65 3.21 -15.15
C HIS A 64 -13.66 2.55 -16.53
N GLU A 65 -14.82 2.35 -17.15
CA GLU A 65 -15.02 1.66 -18.42
C GLU A 65 -14.25 2.27 -19.59
N LEU A 66 -13.92 3.57 -19.54
CA LEU A 66 -13.14 4.28 -20.56
C LEU A 66 -11.62 4.10 -20.39
N VAL A 67 -11.17 3.47 -19.30
CA VAL A 67 -9.75 3.24 -19.02
C VAL A 67 -9.33 1.88 -19.53
N GLY A 68 -8.23 1.81 -20.29
CA GLY A 68 -7.74 0.56 -20.88
C GLY A 68 -7.52 -0.55 -19.82
N PRO A 69 -7.83 -1.82 -20.14
CA PRO A 69 -7.92 -2.91 -19.16
C PRO A 69 -6.60 -3.21 -18.44
N HIS A 70 -5.45 -2.98 -19.08
CA HIS A 70 -4.13 -3.19 -18.49
C HIS A 70 -3.87 -2.31 -17.25
N ASN A 71 -4.57 -1.17 -17.13
CA ASN A 71 -4.38 -0.24 -16.01
C ASN A 71 -4.82 -0.82 -14.67
N LEU A 72 -5.79 -1.75 -14.64
CA LEU A 72 -6.16 -2.39 -13.36
C LEU A 72 -5.00 -3.23 -12.81
N MET A 73 -4.37 -4.05 -13.66
CA MET A 73 -3.17 -4.81 -13.29
C MET A 73 -1.97 -3.91 -12.99
N ALA A 74 -1.84 -2.78 -13.70
CA ALA A 74 -0.78 -1.82 -13.42
C ALA A 74 -0.98 -1.15 -12.05
N ALA A 75 -2.21 -0.72 -11.73
CA ALA A 75 -2.57 -0.16 -10.43
C ALA A 75 -2.28 -1.17 -9.30
N GLU A 76 -2.66 -2.43 -9.48
CA GLU A 76 -2.38 -3.49 -8.50
C GLU A 76 -0.88 -3.69 -8.24
N LYS A 77 -0.08 -3.83 -9.30
CA LYS A 77 1.38 -3.97 -9.18
C LYS A 77 2.03 -2.73 -8.55
N LYS A 78 1.53 -1.53 -8.87
CA LYS A 78 2.01 -0.29 -8.25
C LYS A 78 1.70 -0.24 -6.75
N ALA A 79 0.48 -0.62 -6.34
CA ALA A 79 0.10 -0.71 -4.93
C ALA A 79 0.98 -1.73 -4.18
N TYR A 80 1.12 -2.93 -4.73
CA TYR A 80 2.01 -3.97 -4.19
C TYR A 80 3.46 -3.49 -4.05
N THR A 81 4.00 -2.87 -5.09
CA THR A 81 5.37 -2.33 -5.10
C THR A 81 5.54 -1.28 -4.00
N ALA A 82 4.58 -0.36 -3.89
CA ALA A 82 4.63 0.72 -2.90
C ALA A 82 4.56 0.19 -1.47
N LEU A 83 3.70 -0.80 -1.22
CA LEU A 83 3.61 -1.49 0.06
C LEU A 83 4.93 -2.22 0.39
N SER A 84 5.38 -3.09 -0.52
CA SER A 84 6.51 -4.00 -0.29
C SER A 84 7.82 -3.24 -0.11
N THR A 85 8.03 -2.16 -0.87
CA THR A 85 9.24 -1.34 -0.80
C THR A 85 9.11 -0.16 0.16
N LYS A 86 7.91 0.05 0.72
CA LYS A 86 7.56 1.17 1.62
C LYS A 86 7.88 2.54 1.01
N THR A 87 7.91 2.62 -0.32
CA THR A 87 8.39 3.77 -1.11
C THR A 87 7.41 4.03 -2.25
N SER A 88 7.13 5.30 -2.59
CA SER A 88 6.35 5.60 -3.79
C SER A 88 7.01 4.98 -5.02
N THR A 89 6.23 4.41 -5.93
CA THR A 89 6.77 3.80 -7.16
C THR A 89 7.41 4.84 -8.08
N LEU A 90 7.03 6.12 -7.97
CA LEU A 90 7.67 7.21 -8.69
C LEU A 90 9.10 7.43 -8.18
N VAL A 91 9.25 7.56 -6.86
CA VAL A 91 10.56 7.73 -6.21
C VAL A 91 11.43 6.49 -6.46
N LEU A 92 10.85 5.30 -6.35
CA LEU A 92 11.56 4.05 -6.60
C LEU A 92 12.08 3.96 -8.05
N SER A 93 11.26 4.38 -9.03
CA SER A 93 11.65 4.45 -10.44
C SER A 93 12.82 5.43 -10.66
N GLN A 94 12.74 6.63 -10.06
CA GLN A 94 13.79 7.64 -10.14
C GLN A 94 15.10 7.14 -9.54
N ASN A 95 15.05 6.56 -8.33
CA ASN A 95 16.21 6.00 -7.65
C ASN A 95 16.85 4.85 -8.46
N SER A 96 16.02 3.97 -9.02
CA SER A 96 16.48 2.85 -9.85
C SER A 96 17.17 3.29 -11.13
N ASN A 97 16.80 4.43 -11.71
CA ASN A 97 17.45 4.97 -12.90
C ASN A 97 18.81 5.62 -12.59
N GLN A 98 18.98 6.11 -11.35
CA GLN A 98 20.21 6.78 -10.90
C GLN A 98 21.22 5.82 -10.28
N ASN A 99 20.80 4.62 -9.87
CA ASN A 99 21.65 3.62 -9.24
C ASN A 99 21.68 2.32 -10.06
N PRO A 100 22.83 1.97 -10.69
CA PRO A 100 22.98 0.73 -11.45
C PRO A 100 22.60 -0.55 -10.68
N ASP A 101 22.90 -0.61 -9.38
CA ASP A 101 22.60 -1.79 -8.55
C ASP A 101 21.09 -1.96 -8.34
N ALA A 102 20.36 -0.83 -8.24
CA ALA A 102 18.91 -0.83 -8.07
C ALA A 102 18.16 -1.09 -9.37
N LYS A 103 18.81 -1.02 -10.54
CA LYS A 103 18.19 -1.23 -11.86
C LYS A 103 17.58 -2.62 -12.01
N ASN A 104 18.14 -3.61 -11.32
CA ASN A 104 17.64 -4.98 -11.27
C ASN A 104 16.28 -5.10 -10.56
N LEU A 105 15.81 -4.09 -9.81
CA LEU A 105 14.46 -4.12 -9.25
C LEU A 105 13.36 -4.23 -10.31
N THR A 106 13.65 -3.82 -11.55
CA THR A 106 12.74 -3.98 -12.69
C THR A 106 12.53 -5.44 -13.13
N THR A 107 13.41 -6.37 -12.70
CA THR A 107 13.31 -7.80 -13.04
C THR A 107 12.69 -8.64 -11.92
N VAL A 108 12.49 -8.05 -10.73
CA VAL A 108 11.86 -8.73 -9.60
C VAL A 108 10.36 -8.90 -9.89
N ALA A 109 9.87 -10.13 -9.70
CA ALA A 109 8.48 -10.47 -9.96
C ALA A 109 7.53 -9.53 -9.19
N ASN A 110 6.44 -9.14 -9.85
CA ASN A 110 5.37 -8.28 -9.35
C ASN A 110 5.75 -6.82 -9.03
N LEU A 111 7.02 -6.45 -9.07
CA LEU A 111 7.39 -5.03 -8.97
C LEU A 111 7.05 -4.29 -10.26
N LEU A 112 6.53 -3.08 -10.12
CA LEU A 112 6.29 -2.14 -11.20
C LEU A 112 6.80 -0.75 -10.81
N LEU A 113 7.99 -0.42 -11.30
CA LEU A 113 8.67 0.85 -11.06
C LEU A 113 8.15 1.93 -12.02
N LEU A 114 6.86 2.24 -11.88
CA LEU A 114 6.15 3.26 -12.63
C LEU A 114 5.26 4.05 -11.66
N GLY A 115 5.36 5.39 -11.69
CA GLY A 115 4.63 6.27 -10.76
C GLY A 115 3.13 6.00 -10.69
N GLY A 116 2.56 6.13 -9.49
CA GLY A 116 1.14 5.87 -9.21
C GLY A 116 0.88 4.99 -7.99
N GLY A 117 1.89 4.30 -7.47
CA GLY A 117 1.82 3.57 -6.21
C GLY A 117 2.35 4.40 -5.06
N VAL A 118 1.59 4.53 -3.97
CA VAL A 118 1.97 5.30 -2.78
C VAL A 118 1.65 4.50 -1.51
N PRO A 119 2.61 4.32 -0.58
CA PRO A 119 2.34 3.65 0.69
C PRO A 119 1.47 4.53 1.58
N VAL A 120 0.45 3.94 2.21
CA VAL A 120 -0.38 4.61 3.21
C VAL A 120 0.26 4.43 4.58
N ARG A 121 0.43 5.53 5.32
CA ARG A 121 1.14 5.54 6.61
C ARG A 121 0.26 6.05 7.74
N PHE A 122 0.37 5.40 8.89
CA PHE A 122 -0.24 5.81 10.16
C PHE A 122 0.73 5.50 11.31
N GLU A 123 0.92 6.45 12.23
CA GLU A 123 1.89 6.33 13.35
C GLU A 123 3.26 5.78 12.92
N ASN A 124 3.81 6.32 11.82
CA ASN A 124 5.09 5.93 11.23
C ASN A 124 5.15 4.50 10.64
N GLN A 125 4.04 3.76 10.65
CA GLN A 125 3.92 2.42 10.06
C GLN A 125 3.27 2.50 8.67
N VAL A 126 3.71 1.63 7.75
CA VAL A 126 2.96 1.40 6.50
C VAL A 126 1.82 0.43 6.80
N ILE A 127 0.58 0.86 6.57
CA ILE A 127 -0.65 0.13 6.90
C ILE A 127 -1.38 -0.43 5.68
N GLY A 128 -0.85 -0.14 4.49
CA GLY A 128 -1.39 -0.52 3.20
C GLY A 128 -0.77 0.33 2.10
N ALA A 129 -1.32 0.24 0.89
CA ALA A 129 -0.91 1.08 -0.23
C ALA A 129 -2.05 1.28 -1.22
N ILE A 130 -1.99 2.41 -1.93
CA ILE A 130 -2.86 2.72 -3.06
C ILE A 130 -2.02 2.70 -4.34
N GLY A 131 -2.59 2.18 -5.42
CA GLY A 131 -2.05 2.23 -6.76
C GLY A 131 -3.06 2.84 -7.72
N VAL A 132 -2.61 3.79 -8.54
CA VAL A 132 -3.39 4.47 -9.58
C VAL A 132 -2.72 4.27 -10.94
N ALA A 133 -3.54 4.06 -11.97
CA ALA A 133 -3.08 3.97 -13.35
C ALA A 133 -4.13 4.51 -14.32
N GLY A 134 -3.65 5.09 -15.42
CA GLY A 134 -4.49 5.54 -16.54
C GLY A 134 -4.71 7.06 -16.59
N ALA A 135 -4.11 7.84 -15.68
CA ALA A 135 -4.29 9.30 -15.61
C ALA A 135 -3.48 10.10 -16.64
N GLY A 136 -3.11 9.49 -17.77
CA GLY A 136 -2.28 10.14 -18.80
C GLY A 136 -0.79 10.27 -18.45
N GLY A 137 -0.30 9.58 -17.42
CA GLY A 137 1.12 9.50 -17.11
C GLY A 137 1.43 9.21 -15.64
N ALA A 138 2.65 8.71 -15.39
CA ALA A 138 3.13 8.30 -14.07
C ALA A 138 3.02 9.41 -12.99
N GLN A 139 3.16 10.67 -13.41
CA GLN A 139 3.18 11.81 -12.50
C GLN A 139 1.76 12.18 -12.07
N ASN A 140 0.81 12.14 -13.00
CA ASN A 140 -0.60 12.33 -12.70
C ASN A 140 -1.13 11.17 -11.84
N ASP A 141 -0.77 9.93 -12.17
CA ASP A 141 -1.13 8.76 -11.37
C ASP A 141 -0.64 8.94 -9.91
N ASN A 142 0.64 9.31 -9.73
CA ASN A 142 1.22 9.52 -8.41
C ASN A 142 0.57 10.70 -7.68
N GLN A 143 0.28 11.80 -8.38
CA GLN A 143 -0.39 12.96 -7.81
C GLN A 143 -1.79 12.62 -7.29
N CYS A 144 -2.60 11.87 -8.05
CA CYS A 144 -3.94 11.45 -7.61
C CYS A 144 -3.88 10.52 -6.40
N ALA A 145 -2.95 9.56 -6.41
CA ALA A 145 -2.75 8.65 -5.28
C ALA A 145 -2.32 9.40 -4.00
N SER A 146 -1.33 10.29 -4.10
CA SER A 146 -0.89 11.11 -2.96
C SER A 146 -2.01 12.01 -2.45
N LYS A 147 -2.77 12.64 -3.36
CA LYS A 147 -3.85 13.54 -2.95
C LYS A 147 -4.98 12.81 -2.24
N ALA A 148 -5.30 11.59 -2.66
CA ALA A 148 -6.28 10.75 -1.98
C ALA A 148 -5.86 10.46 -0.53
N ILE A 149 -4.58 10.12 -0.30
CA ILE A 149 -4.06 9.90 1.05
C ILE A 149 -4.14 11.17 1.89
N GLU A 150 -3.70 12.32 1.35
CA GLU A 150 -3.81 13.60 2.04
C GLU A 150 -5.26 13.90 2.46
N THR A 151 -6.23 13.69 1.55
CA THR A 151 -7.64 13.92 1.83
C THR A 151 -8.19 12.96 2.89
N VAL A 152 -7.77 11.69 2.94
CA VAL A 152 -8.33 10.74 3.91
C VAL A 152 -7.65 10.83 5.28
N PHE A 153 -6.34 11.15 5.33
CA PHE A 153 -5.55 11.07 6.57
C PHE A 153 -5.09 12.42 7.15
N ASN A 154 -5.15 13.51 6.37
CA ASN A 154 -4.75 14.85 6.82
C ASN A 154 -5.91 15.85 6.82
N SER A 155 -7.15 15.38 6.73
CA SER A 155 -8.36 16.20 6.92
C SER A 155 -8.66 16.49 8.37
#